data_AF-A0A2T7PZ55-F1
#
_entry.id   AF-A0A2T7PZ55-F1
#
_cell.length_a   1.000
_cell.length_b   1.000
_cell.length_c   1.000
_cell.angle_alpha   90.00
_cell.angle_beta   90.00
_cell.angle_gamma   90.00
#
_symmetry.space_group_name_H-M   'P 1'
#
loop_
_entity.id
_entity.type
_entity.pdbx_description
1 polymer ?
#
loop_
_entity_poly.entity_id
_entity_poly.type
_entity_poly.pdbx_seq_one_letter_code
_entity_poly.pdbx_strand_id
1 'polypeptide(L)'
;MCGDYGFPSKPCALAYDAVLRLLGVGTKSGAIKVYGAPGVKFSGFHKSDVAVVSLFFLPEEGRLVSVCSDNSVHLWEINLHGGNSVLEEVREFLMEN
;
A
#
# COMPACT_ATOMS: atom_id res chain seq x y z
N MET A 1 12.90 -28.96 3.02
CA MET A 1 12.21 -28.70 1.75
C MET A 1 10.72 -28.91 1.98
N CYS A 2 9.91 -27.84 1.91
CA CYS A 2 8.46 -27.94 2.08
C CYS A 2 7.78 -26.91 1.17
N GLY A 3 7.32 -27.42 0.02
CA GLY A 3 6.07 -27.03 -0.66
C GLY A 3 5.89 -25.58 -1.10
N ASP A 4 6.41 -25.26 -2.27
CA ASP A 4 5.98 -24.12 -3.09
C ASP A 4 4.61 -24.39 -3.75
N TYR A 5 3.52 -24.26 -2.98
CA TYR A 5 2.14 -24.37 -3.48
C TYR A 5 1.15 -23.41 -2.76
N GLY A 6 1.59 -22.19 -2.41
CA GLY A 6 0.72 -21.19 -1.78
C GLY A 6 0.95 -19.79 -2.36
N PHE A 7 -0.12 -19.19 -2.88
CA PHE A 7 -0.39 -17.77 -3.13
C PHE A 7 0.79 -16.77 -2.93
N PRO A 8 1.03 -15.86 -3.90
CA PRO A 8 2.22 -14.99 -3.97
C PRO A 8 2.54 -14.34 -2.61
N SER A 9 3.72 -14.66 -2.08
CA SER A 9 4.37 -14.12 -0.86
C SER A 9 3.45 -13.39 0.14
N LYS A 10 2.50 -14.14 0.74
CA LYS A 10 1.70 -13.74 1.93
C LYS A 10 1.37 -12.23 1.95
N PRO A 11 0.32 -11.77 1.23
CA PRO A 11 -0.22 -10.42 1.49
C PRO A 11 -0.41 -10.28 3.00
N CYS A 12 0.25 -9.28 3.58
CA CYS A 12 0.27 -9.08 5.02
C CYS A 12 -0.74 -8.03 5.46
N ALA A 13 -1.17 -7.16 4.53
CA ALA A 13 -2.13 -6.12 4.81
C ALA A 13 -3.07 -5.87 3.62
N LEU A 14 -4.33 -5.57 3.94
CA LEU A 14 -5.37 -5.20 2.98
C LEU A 14 -6.14 -4.00 3.54
N ALA A 15 -6.50 -3.07 2.67
CA ALA A 15 -7.37 -1.93 2.99
C ALA A 15 -8.39 -1.74 1.89
N TYR A 16 -9.59 -1.27 2.23
CA TYR A 16 -10.61 -0.95 1.24
C TYR A 16 -11.30 0.37 1.58
N ASP A 17 -11.36 1.27 0.60
CA ASP A 17 -12.19 2.47 0.63
C ASP A 17 -13.47 2.19 -0.16
N ALA A 18 -14.61 2.16 0.52
CA ALA A 18 -15.91 1.89 -0.09
C ALA A 18 -16.46 3.08 -0.90
N VAL A 19 -16.04 4.30 -0.58
CA VAL A 19 -16.51 5.52 -1.24
C VAL A 19 -15.80 5.67 -2.58
N LEU A 20 -14.47 5.59 -2.57
CA LEU A 20 -13.64 5.66 -3.78
C LEU A 20 -13.54 4.31 -4.51
N ARG A 21 -14.04 3.24 -3.88
CA ARG A 21 -13.98 1.85 -4.36
C ARG A 21 -12.54 1.41 -4.67
N LEU A 22 -11.63 1.73 -3.76
CA LEU A 22 -10.20 1.44 -3.87
C LEU A 22 -9.82 0.29 -2.94
N LEU A 23 -9.08 -0.68 -3.45
CA LEU A 23 -8.51 -1.81 -2.72
C LEU A 23 -7.00 -1.68 -2.68
N GLY A 24 -6.44 -1.53 -1.49
CA GLY A 24 -5.00 -1.48 -1.24
C GLY A 24 -4.51 -2.83 -0.74
N VAL A 25 -3.37 -3.26 -1.25
CA VAL A 25 -2.72 -4.54 -0.93
C VAL A 25 -1.27 -4.28 -0.59
N GLY A 26 -0.88 -4.61 0.64
CA GLY A 26 0.51 -4.55 1.12
C GLY A 26 1.15 -5.93 1.06
N THR A 27 2.40 -5.97 0.59
CA THR A 27 3.18 -7.21 0.49
C THR A 27 4.33 -7.19 1.50
N LYS A 28 4.90 -8.38 1.76
CA LYS A 28 6.05 -8.51 2.66
C LYS A 28 7.34 -7.92 2.11
N SER A 29 7.39 -7.65 0.81
CA SER A 29 8.56 -7.07 0.14
C SER A 29 8.48 -5.55 0.03
N GLY A 30 7.69 -4.89 0.88
CA GLY A 30 7.49 -3.44 0.82
C GLY A 30 6.74 -2.93 -0.41
N ALA A 31 6.13 -3.79 -1.23
CA ALA A 31 5.30 -3.33 -2.35
C ALA A 31 3.86 -3.08 -1.87
N ILE A 32 3.33 -1.92 -2.24
CA ILE A 32 1.94 -1.54 -2.05
C ILE A 32 1.28 -1.44 -3.41
N LYS A 33 0.18 -2.15 -3.61
CA LYS A 33 -0.62 -2.09 -4.83
C LYS A 33 -2.00 -1.60 -4.50
N VAL A 34 -2.48 -0.61 -5.23
CA VAL A 34 -3.85 -0.12 -5.08
C VAL A 34 -4.60 -0.38 -6.38
N TYR A 35 -5.84 -0.86 -6.26
CA TYR A 35 -6.71 -1.27 -7.34
C TYR A 35 -8.04 -0.54 -7.21
N GLY A 36 -8.58 0.02 -8.29
CA GLY A 36 -9.84 0.77 -8.28
C GLY A 36 -10.84 0.32 -9.33
N ALA A 37 -11.71 1.25 -9.74
CA ALA A 37 -12.61 1.13 -10.89
C ALA A 37 -11.85 0.75 -12.19
N PRO A 38 -12.54 0.36 -13.28
CA PRO A 38 -11.91 -0.27 -14.44
C PRO A 38 -10.73 0.55 -15.00
N GLY A 39 -9.54 -0.06 -15.05
CA GLY A 39 -8.32 0.57 -15.59
C GLY A 39 -7.41 1.22 -14.54
N VAL A 40 -7.83 1.27 -13.29
CA VAL A 40 -7.10 1.96 -12.23
C VAL A 40 -6.24 0.95 -11.45
N LYS A 41 -4.94 0.91 -11.74
CA LYS A 41 -3.94 0.12 -11.01
C LYS A 41 -2.77 1.02 -10.65
N PHE A 42 -2.42 1.03 -9.38
CA PHE A 42 -1.30 1.81 -8.85
C PHE A 42 -0.35 0.89 -8.11
N SER A 43 0.93 1.21 -8.12
CA SER A 43 1.93 0.48 -7.34
C SER A 43 2.96 1.46 -6.81
N GLY A 44 3.17 1.43 -5.49
CA GLY A 44 4.27 2.08 -4.81
C GLY A 44 5.17 1.02 -4.19
N PHE A 45 6.43 1.38 -4.01
CA PHE A 45 7.39 0.54 -3.32
C PHE A 45 7.99 1.39 -2.21
N HIS A 46 8.01 0.85 -0.99
CA HIS A 46 8.85 1.40 0.06
C HIS A 46 10.31 1.38 -0.41
N LYS A 47 11.09 2.39 -0.01
CA LYS A 47 12.52 2.46 -0.34
C LYS A 47 13.34 1.31 0.27
N SER A 48 12.83 0.71 1.34
CA SER A 48 13.43 -0.42 2.04
C SER A 48 12.54 -1.65 1.87
N ASP A 49 13.16 -2.84 1.77
CA ASP A 49 12.47 -4.13 1.61
C ASP A 49 11.84 -4.57 2.95
N VAL A 50 10.87 -3.77 3.42
CA VAL A 50 10.23 -3.92 4.74
C VAL A 50 8.81 -4.41 4.56
N ALA A 51 8.41 -5.36 5.39
CA ALA A 51 7.08 -5.93 5.31
C ALA A 51 6.00 -4.93 5.75
N VAL A 52 4.98 -4.74 4.92
CA VAL A 52 3.83 -3.90 5.27
C VAL A 52 2.88 -4.68 6.18
N VAL A 53 2.91 -4.36 7.47
CA VAL A 53 2.14 -5.06 8.51
C VAL A 53 0.68 -4.65 8.51
N SER A 54 0.38 -3.39 8.22
CA SER A 54 -1.00 -2.88 8.17
C SER A 54 -1.15 -1.78 7.15
N LEU A 55 -2.37 -1.64 6.62
CA LEU A 55 -2.70 -0.70 5.55
C LEU A 55 -4.08 -0.12 5.86
N PHE A 56 -4.23 1.19 5.71
CA PHE A 56 -5.48 1.90 6.00
C PHE A 56 -5.72 2.97 4.94
N PHE A 57 -6.94 3.09 4.44
CA PHE A 57 -7.33 4.26 3.63
C PHE A 57 -7.80 5.38 4.55
N LEU A 58 -7.50 6.61 4.15
CA LEU A 58 -8.18 7.80 4.64
C LEU A 58 -9.38 8.02 3.72
N PRO A 59 -10.62 7.80 4.20
CA PRO A 59 -11.81 7.86 3.37
C PRO A 59 -11.94 9.21 2.67
N GLU A 60 -12.34 9.19 1.40
CA GLU A 60 -12.63 10.38 0.59
C GLU A 60 -11.42 11.29 0.27
N GLU A 61 -10.24 10.98 0.79
CA GLU A 61 -9.05 11.81 0.58
C GLU A 61 -8.11 11.27 -0.51
N GLY A 62 -8.32 10.02 -0.97
CA GLY A 62 -7.40 9.40 -1.92
C GLY A 62 -6.01 9.15 -1.32
N ARG A 63 -5.93 9.02 0.01
CA ARG A 63 -4.69 8.77 0.74
C ARG A 63 -4.74 7.43 1.44
N LEU A 64 -3.57 6.81 1.62
CA LEU A 64 -3.43 5.59 2.41
C LEU A 64 -2.24 5.67 3.35
N VAL A 65 -2.35 4.97 4.47
CA VAL A 65 -1.31 4.83 5.46
C VAL A 65 -0.85 3.38 5.46
N SER A 66 0.45 3.16 5.41
CA SER A 66 1.06 1.85 5.55
C SER A 66 1.95 1.83 6.79
N VAL A 67 1.75 0.82 7.63
CA VAL A 67 2.60 0.55 8.80
C VAL A 67 3.51 -0.62 8.47
N CYS A 68 4.79 -0.43 8.69
CA CYS A 68 5.84 -1.38 8.35
C CYS A 68 6.35 -2.13 9.59
N SER A 69 7.04 -3.25 9.38
CA SER A 69 7.56 -4.10 10.47
C SER A 69 8.76 -3.51 11.23
N ASP A 70 9.37 -2.45 10.70
CA ASP A 70 10.48 -1.70 11.30
C ASP A 70 10.00 -0.50 12.14
N ASN A 71 8.70 -0.47 12.48
CA ASN A 71 8.07 0.64 13.20
C ASN A 71 8.03 1.97 12.42
N SER A 72 8.25 1.93 11.09
CA SER A 72 7.97 3.06 10.21
C SER A 72 6.50 3.09 9.77
N VAL A 73 6.00 4.29 9.54
CA VAL A 73 4.67 4.55 9.01
C VAL A 73 4.80 5.50 7.84
N HIS A 74 4.30 5.09 6.68
CA HIS A 74 4.33 5.92 5.47
C HIS A 74 2.93 6.35 5.09
N LEU A 75 2.79 7.62 4.76
CA LEU A 75 1.60 8.21 4.17
C LEU A 75 1.80 8.28 2.65
N TRP A 76 0.85 7.72 1.92
CA TRP A 76 0.81 7.79 0.46
C TRP A 76 -0.39 8.56 -0.02
N GLU A 77 -0.21 9.20 -1.16
CA GLU A 77 -1.23 9.96 -1.85
C GLU A 77 -1.37 9.46 -3.29
N ILE A 78 -2.61 9.32 -3.73
CA ILE A 78 -2.95 8.86 -5.07
C ILE A 78 -3.15 10.09 -5.94
N ASN A 79 -2.15 10.43 -6.74
CA ASN A 79 -2.18 11.61 -7.60
C ASN A 79 -2.52 11.22 -9.06
N LEU A 80 -3.55 11.88 -9.60
CA LEU A 80 -4.02 11.71 -10.99
C LEU A 80 -3.37 12.77 -11.90
N HIS A 81 -2.35 12.38 -12.66
CA HIS A 81 -1.67 13.25 -13.63
C HIS A 81 -1.98 12.84 -15.07
N GLY A 82 -2.90 13.58 -15.72
CA GLY A 82 -3.10 13.51 -17.17
C GLY A 82 -3.49 12.13 -17.71
N GLY A 83 -4.19 11.30 -16.92
CA GLY A 83 -4.58 9.93 -17.27
C GLY A 83 -3.64 8.85 -16.72
N ASN A 84 -2.44 9.23 -16.25
CA ASN A 84 -1.58 8.37 -15.46
C ASN A 84 -1.81 8.65 -13.98
N SER A 85 -1.85 7.60 -13.19
CA SER A 85 -2.07 7.73 -11.77
C SER A 85 -0.87 7.17 -11.04
N VAL A 86 -0.29 7.97 -10.15
CA VAL A 86 0.93 7.65 -9.41
C VAL A 86 0.62 7.58 -7.92
N LEU A 87 1.23 6.60 -7.26
CA LEU A 87 1.20 6.50 -5.80
C LEU A 87 2.49 7.11 -5.29
N GLU A 88 2.38 8.25 -4.59
CA GLU A 88 3.51 9.02 -4.12
C GLU A 88 3.60 8.93 -2.60
N GLU A 89 4.81 8.68 -2.09
CA GLU A 89 5.07 8.72 -0.67
C GLU A 89 5.20 10.18 -0.23
N VAL A 90 4.25 10.65 0.57
CA VAL A 90 4.17 12.05 1.03
C VAL A 90 5.02 12.25 2.27
N ARG A 91 5.00 11.26 3.18
CA ARG A 91 5.67 11.38 4.46
C ARG A 91 5.97 10.01 5.08
N GLU A 92 7.13 9.92 5.71
CA GLU A 92 7.53 8.83 6.57
C GLU A 92 7.56 9.32 8.02
N PHE A 93 7.04 8.51 8.94
CA PHE A 93 7.11 8.71 10.37
C PHE A 93 7.78 7.49 10.98
N LEU A 94 8.86 7.70 11.73
CA LEU A 94 9.43 6.66 12.57
C LEU A 94 8.81 6.78 13.96
N MET A 95 8.26 5.69 14.49
CA MET A 95 7.84 5.67 15.89
C MET A 95 9.08 5.50 16.77
N GLU A 96 9.69 6.60 17.20
CA GLU A 96 10.68 6.59 18.28
C GLU A 96 9.96 6.39 19.62
N ASN A 97 10.40 5.37 20.37
CA ASN A 97 9.87 5.00 21.68
C ASN A 97 10.65 5.67 22.81
#